data_AF-A0A1F0T9A0-F1
#
_entry.id   AF-A0A1F0T9A0-F1
#
_cell.length_a   1.000
_cell.length_b   1.000
_cell.length_c   1.000
_cell.angle_alpha   90.00
_cell.angle_beta   90.00
_cell.angle_gamma   90.00
#
_symmetry.space_group_name_H-M   'P 1'
#
loop_
_entity.id
_entity.type
_entity.pdbx_description
1 polymer ?
#
loop_
_entity_poly.entity_id
_entity_poly.type
_entity_poly.pdbx_seq_one_letter_code
_entity_poly.pdbx_strand_id
1 'polypeptide(L)'
;MDELVKKIAAFGLPGVVLMIAMSATGLAGGAALTTALAALGPFGMIGGIVLLATIGLLADKIAELGYEEVTKLVLKEHLKTSSKEEAIELVKKYPITKSMKLKIIDYIENFNEN
;
A
#
# COMPACT_ATOMS: atom_id res chain seq x y z
N MET A 1 4.14 4.51 27.60
CA MET A 1 3.98 4.87 26.17
C MET A 1 5.26 4.60 25.39
N ASP A 2 6.42 4.96 25.95
CA ASP A 2 7.72 4.85 25.28
C ASP A 2 8.09 3.44 24.80
N GLU A 3 7.75 2.40 25.56
CA GLU A 3 8.10 1.04 25.17
C GLU A 3 7.25 0.51 24.01
N LEU A 4 5.96 0.85 23.96
CA LEU A 4 5.09 0.51 22.82
C LEU A 4 5.58 1.22 21.56
N VAL A 5 5.85 2.52 21.65
CA VAL A 5 6.36 3.31 20.52
C VAL A 5 7.70 2.75 20.04
N LYS A 6 8.62 2.37 20.94
CA LYS A 6 9.89 1.73 20.58
C LYS A 6 9.70 0.39 19.86
N LYS A 7 8.77 -0.45 20.32
CA LYS A 7 8.46 -1.75 19.69
C LYS A 7 7.85 -1.59 18.29
N ILE A 8 6.96 -0.63 18.12
CA ILE A 8 6.36 -0.33 16.82
C ILE A 8 7.39 0.31 15.88
N ALA A 9 8.19 1.24 16.38
CA ALA A 9 9.28 1.86 15.63
C ALA A 9 10.33 0.84 15.17
N ALA A 10 10.62 -0.17 15.99
CA ALA A 10 11.51 -1.28 15.60
C ALA A 10 10.96 -2.12 14.42
N PHE A 11 9.64 -2.14 14.24
CA PHE A 11 8.98 -2.78 13.10
C PHE A 11 8.72 -1.82 11.93
N GLY A 12 8.92 -0.51 12.11
CA GLY A 12 8.68 0.51 11.09
C GLY A 12 7.23 0.62 10.62
N LEU A 13 7.05 0.92 9.33
CA LEU A 13 5.74 1.06 8.67
C LEU A 13 4.85 -0.19 8.84
N PRO A 14 5.36 -1.43 8.69
CA PRO A 14 4.59 -2.64 9.00
C PRO A 14 3.98 -2.66 10.42
N GLY A 15 4.69 -2.14 11.42
CA GLY A 15 4.18 -2.07 12.79
C GLY A 15 2.98 -1.13 12.94
N VAL A 16 2.97 -0.03 12.19
CA VAL A 16 1.84 0.91 12.16
C VAL A 16 0.63 0.29 11.46
N VAL A 17 0.83 -0.36 10.32
CA VAL A 17 -0.23 -1.07 9.58
C VAL A 17 -0.87 -2.15 10.47
N LEU A 18 -0.05 -2.93 11.18
CA LEU A 18 -0.52 -3.94 12.10
C LEU A 18 -1.35 -3.34 13.25
N MET A 19 -0.90 -2.23 13.85
CA MET A 19 -1.64 -1.56 14.91
C MET A 19 -3.03 -1.12 14.43
N ILE A 20 -3.12 -0.51 13.25
CA ILE A 20 -4.39 -0.07 12.65
C ILE A 20 -5.30 -1.29 12.46
N ALA A 21 -4.79 -2.37 11.89
CA ALA A 21 -5.57 -3.60 11.70
C ALA A 21 -6.07 -4.17 13.02
N MET A 22 -5.23 -4.24 14.05
CA MET A 22 -5.63 -4.69 15.40
C MET A 22 -6.72 -3.80 16.00
N SER A 23 -6.60 -2.47 15.85
CA SER A 23 -7.60 -1.52 16.37
C SER A 23 -8.98 -1.70 15.75
N ALA A 24 -9.05 -2.20 14.51
CA ALA A 24 -10.30 -2.46 13.81
C ALA A 24 -11.00 -3.76 14.25
N THR A 25 -10.33 -4.62 15.03
CA THR A 25 -10.89 -5.94 15.42
C THR A 25 -11.84 -5.87 16.62
N GLY A 26 -11.72 -4.84 17.47
CA GLY A 26 -12.43 -4.76 18.76
C GLY A 26 -11.97 -5.80 19.81
N LEU A 27 -10.93 -6.57 19.50
CA LEU A 27 -10.35 -7.60 20.38
C LEU A 27 -9.08 -7.06 21.07
N ALA A 28 -8.59 -7.80 22.06
CA ALA A 28 -7.35 -7.49 22.76
C ALA A 28 -6.36 -8.67 22.76
N GLY A 29 -5.08 -8.35 22.93
CA GLY A 29 -4.01 -9.35 23.08
C GLY A 29 -3.81 -10.23 21.84
N GLY A 30 -3.55 -11.52 22.06
CA GLY A 30 -3.26 -12.47 20.98
C GLY A 30 -4.40 -12.65 19.98
N ALA A 31 -5.67 -12.54 20.43
CA ALA A 31 -6.83 -12.64 19.55
C ALA A 31 -6.91 -11.47 18.55
N ALA A 32 -6.57 -10.26 18.99
CA ALA A 32 -6.47 -9.09 18.11
C ALA A 32 -5.36 -9.27 17.07
N LEU A 33 -4.22 -9.82 17.49
CA LEU A 33 -3.09 -10.08 16.59
C LEU A 33 -3.46 -11.10 15.51
N THR A 34 -4.02 -12.25 15.90
CA THR A 34 -4.35 -13.32 14.95
C THR A 34 -5.44 -12.90 13.96
N THR A 35 -6.47 -12.22 14.44
CA THR A 35 -7.56 -11.71 13.59
C THR A 35 -7.09 -10.58 12.68
N ALA A 36 -6.26 -9.66 13.17
CA ALA A 36 -5.67 -8.61 12.33
C ALA A 36 -4.78 -9.19 11.23
N LEU A 37 -3.90 -10.14 11.54
CA LEU A 37 -3.08 -10.81 10.53
C LEU A 37 -3.95 -11.58 9.53
N ALA A 38 -5.00 -12.25 10.01
CA ALA A 38 -5.92 -12.96 9.13
C ALA A 38 -6.75 -12.03 8.23
N ALA A 39 -7.05 -10.81 8.70
CA ALA A 39 -7.77 -9.81 7.92
C ALA A 39 -6.89 -9.08 6.90
N LEU A 40 -5.58 -8.99 7.16
CA LEU A 40 -4.64 -8.27 6.30
C LEU A 40 -4.36 -8.98 4.97
N GLY A 41 -4.55 -10.30 4.85
CA GLY A 41 -4.23 -11.00 3.60
C GLY A 41 -5.06 -12.26 3.34
N PRO A 42 -5.11 -12.72 2.07
CA PRO A 42 -5.74 -13.98 1.72
C PRO A 42 -5.02 -15.14 2.41
N PHE A 43 -5.67 -16.30 2.58
CA PHE A 43 -5.10 -17.44 3.33
C PHE A 43 -4.89 -17.16 4.84
N GLY A 44 -5.61 -16.19 5.39
CA GLY A 44 -5.60 -15.86 6.81
C GLY A 44 -4.24 -15.35 7.26
N MET A 45 -3.78 -15.80 8.43
CA MET A 45 -2.60 -15.24 9.10
C MET A 45 -1.35 -15.26 8.21
N ILE A 46 -1.16 -16.31 7.40
CA ILE A 46 0.01 -16.46 6.53
C ILE A 46 0.05 -15.32 5.50
N GLY A 47 -1.08 -15.01 4.87
CA GLY A 47 -1.14 -13.89 3.92
C GLY A 47 -0.88 -12.54 4.57
N GLY A 48 -1.39 -12.32 5.79
CA GLY A 48 -1.08 -11.12 6.56
C GLY A 48 0.41 -10.96 6.83
N ILE A 49 1.11 -12.04 7.21
CA ILE A 49 2.56 -12.02 7.44
C ILE A 49 3.29 -11.70 6.14
N VAL A 50 2.95 -12.39 5.03
CA VAL A 50 3.58 -12.15 3.72
C VAL A 50 3.35 -10.71 3.27
N LEU A 51 2.16 -10.17 3.45
CA LEU A 51 1.86 -8.78 3.12
C LEU A 51 2.71 -7.81 3.94
N LEU A 52 2.76 -7.97 5.27
CA LEU A 52 3.55 -7.09 6.13
C LEU A 52 5.05 -7.18 5.85
N ALA A 53 5.57 -8.38 5.58
CA ALA A 53 6.96 -8.56 5.17
C ALA A 53 7.23 -7.85 3.84
N THR A 54 6.35 -8.00 2.85
CA THR A 54 6.49 -7.35 1.54
C THR A 54 6.46 -5.83 1.65
N ILE A 55 5.50 -5.27 2.40
CA ILE A 55 5.42 -3.82 2.65
C ILE A 55 6.68 -3.37 3.40
N GLY A 56 7.18 -4.13 4.38
CA GLY A 56 8.41 -3.81 5.09
C GLY A 56 9.62 -3.71 4.17
N LEU A 57 9.78 -4.66 3.25
CA LEU A 57 10.89 -4.67 2.28
C LEU A 57 10.78 -3.54 1.25
N LEU A 58 9.55 -3.17 0.85
CA LEU A 58 9.31 -2.10 -0.10
C LEU A 58 9.27 -0.71 0.55
N ALA A 59 9.07 -0.62 1.87
CA ALA A 59 8.86 0.64 2.59
C ALA A 59 10.04 1.60 2.38
N ASP A 60 11.27 1.10 2.50
CA ASP A 60 12.48 1.93 2.32
C ASP A 60 12.56 2.47 0.89
N LYS A 61 12.23 1.66 -0.12
CA LYS A 61 12.24 2.07 -1.54
C LYS A 61 11.15 3.09 -1.86
N ILE A 62 9.97 2.93 -1.26
CA ILE A 62 8.87 3.90 -1.40
C ILE A 62 9.21 5.21 -0.68
N ALA A 63 9.86 5.14 0.49
CA ALA A 63 10.30 6.30 1.23
C ALA A 63 11.42 7.08 0.49
N GLU A 64 12.35 6.37 -0.16
CA GLU A 64 13.42 6.96 -0.96
C GLU A 64 12.91 7.66 -2.24
N LEU A 65 12.02 7.02 -3.00
CA LEU A 65 11.52 7.53 -4.28
C LEU A 65 10.35 8.51 -4.14
N GLY A 66 9.58 8.38 -3.06
CA GLY A 66 8.32 9.07 -2.88
C GLY A 66 7.17 8.42 -3.64
N TYR A 67 5.95 8.58 -3.10
CA TYR A 67 4.75 7.92 -3.62
C TYR A 67 4.40 8.34 -5.06
N GLU A 68 4.67 9.59 -5.46
CA GLU A 68 4.36 10.06 -6.82
C GLU A 68 5.23 9.37 -7.88
N GLU A 69 6.53 9.22 -7.62
CA GLU A 69 7.45 8.61 -8.57
C GLU A 69 7.22 7.10 -8.67
N VAL A 70 6.99 6.42 -7.55
CA VAL A 70 6.56 5.01 -7.55
C VAL A 70 5.30 4.82 -8.37
N THR A 71 4.33 5.73 -8.25
CA THR A 71 3.08 5.67 -9.03
C THR A 71 3.35 5.80 -10.53
N LYS A 72 4.21 6.73 -10.96
CA LYS A 72 4.59 6.87 -12.37
C LYS A 72 5.31 5.64 -12.91
N LEU A 73 6.23 5.06 -12.14
CA LEU A 73 6.96 3.85 -12.54
C LEU A 73 6.01 2.65 -12.72
N VAL A 74 5.06 2.47 -11.81
CA VAL A 74 4.03 1.42 -11.93
C VAL A 74 3.14 1.67 -13.15
N LEU A 75 2.72 2.92 -13.38
CA LEU A 75 1.91 3.28 -14.55
C LEU A 75 2.67 3.06 -15.86
N LYS A 76 3.97 3.42 -15.91
CA LYS A 76 4.82 3.16 -17.07
C LYS A 76 4.86 1.68 -17.41
N GLU A 77 4.96 0.81 -16.41
CA GLU A 77 4.94 -0.64 -16.66
C GLU A 77 3.55 -1.13 -17.10
N HIS A 78 2.49 -0.61 -16.49
CA HIS A 78 1.12 -0.98 -16.82
C HIS A 78 0.70 -0.56 -18.25
N LEU A 79 1.11 0.64 -18.68
CA LEU A 79 0.80 1.18 -20.01
C LEU A 79 1.51 0.46 -21.16
N LYS A 80 2.53 -0.38 -20.88
CA LYS A 80 3.12 -1.27 -21.90
C LYS A 80 2.18 -2.40 -22.30
N THR A 81 1.25 -2.77 -21.41
CA THR A 81 0.35 -3.92 -21.61
C THR A 81 -1.12 -3.53 -21.74
N SER A 82 -1.46 -2.28 -21.45
CA SER A 82 -2.83 -1.78 -21.38
C SER A 82 -2.99 -0.47 -22.14
N SER A 83 -4.18 -0.23 -22.68
CA SER A 83 -4.48 1.03 -23.38
C SER A 83 -4.59 2.20 -22.40
N LYS A 84 -4.38 3.42 -22.91
CA LYS A 84 -4.52 4.66 -22.12
C LYS A 84 -5.94 4.81 -21.58
N GLU A 85 -6.93 4.49 -22.38
CA GLU A 85 -8.35 4.58 -22.04
C GLU A 85 -8.71 3.65 -20.87
N GLU A 86 -8.27 2.39 -20.92
CA GLU A 86 -8.48 1.41 -19.85
C GLU A 86 -7.81 1.85 -18.53
N ALA A 87 -6.56 2.35 -18.62
CA ALA A 87 -5.84 2.85 -17.45
C ALA A 87 -6.54 4.06 -16.81
N ILE A 88 -7.05 5.00 -17.61
CA ILE A 88 -7.81 6.15 -17.12
C ILE A 88 -9.12 5.70 -16.44
N GLU A 89 -9.83 4.72 -17.02
CA GLU A 89 -11.05 4.19 -16.43
C GLU A 89 -10.79 3.52 -15.07
N LEU A 90 -9.71 2.74 -14.96
CA LEU A 90 -9.25 2.14 -13.70
C LEU A 90 -8.95 3.21 -12.65
N VAL A 91 -8.20 4.25 -13.01
CA VAL A 91 -7.83 5.35 -12.10
C VAL A 91 -9.06 6.09 -11.58
N LYS A 92 -10.09 6.29 -12.43
CA LYS A 92 -11.35 6.90 -12.01
C LYS A 92 -12.08 6.07 -10.94
N LYS A 93 -12.00 4.74 -11.02
CA LYS A 93 -12.64 3.80 -10.07
C LYS A 93 -11.92 3.70 -8.72
N TYR A 94 -10.62 4.00 -8.65
CA TYR A 94 -9.88 3.86 -7.39
C TYR A 94 -10.29 4.88 -6.31
N PRO A 95 -10.32 4.48 -5.03
CA PRO A 95 -10.66 5.36 -3.90
C PRO A 95 -9.46 6.22 -3.46
N ILE A 96 -8.90 7.00 -4.39
CA ILE A 96 -7.80 7.95 -4.14
C ILE A 96 -8.27 9.40 -4.26
N THR A 97 -7.47 10.35 -3.76
CA THR A 97 -7.82 11.77 -3.76
C THR A 97 -7.98 12.32 -5.18
N LYS A 98 -8.86 13.32 -5.35
CA LYS A 98 -9.11 13.94 -6.65
C LYS A 98 -7.84 14.54 -7.27
N SER A 99 -6.99 15.18 -6.46
CA SER A 99 -5.70 15.73 -6.91
C SER A 99 -4.79 14.65 -7.47
N MET A 100 -4.71 13.49 -6.81
CA MET A 100 -3.90 12.36 -7.27
C MET A 100 -4.46 11.78 -8.57
N LYS A 101 -5.79 11.63 -8.69
CA LYS A 101 -6.42 11.19 -9.94
C LYS A 101 -6.03 12.08 -11.11
N LEU A 102 -6.09 13.40 -10.94
CA LEU A 102 -5.76 14.36 -11.99
C LEU A 102 -4.29 14.23 -12.41
N LYS A 103 -3.35 14.15 -11.45
CA LYS A 103 -1.92 13.96 -11.74
C LYS A 103 -1.65 12.66 -12.52
N ILE A 104 -2.33 11.58 -12.15
CA ILE A 104 -2.18 10.28 -12.81
C ILE A 104 -2.74 10.33 -14.24
N ILE A 105 -3.93 10.88 -14.43
CA ILE A 105 -4.56 10.99 -15.75
C ILE A 105 -3.69 11.85 -16.68
N ASP A 106 -3.20 12.99 -16.20
CA ASP A 106 -2.28 13.86 -16.93
C ASP A 106 -0.99 13.12 -17.34
N TYR A 107 -0.43 12.29 -16.45
CA TYR A 107 0.72 11.45 -16.79
C TYR A 107 0.40 10.41 -17.89
N ILE A 108 -0.78 9.77 -17.85
CA ILE A 108 -1.21 8.77 -18.84
C ILE A 108 -1.43 9.42 -20.21
N GLU A 109 -2.10 10.57 -20.26
CA GLU A 109 -2.41 11.29 -21.49
C GLU A 109 -1.11 11.69 -22.22
N ASN A 110 -0.15 12.24 -21.47
CA ASN A 110 1.15 12.67 -21.97
C ASN A 110 2.20 11.53 -22.10
N PHE A 111 1.83 10.28 -21.81
CA PHE A 111 2.74 9.15 -21.93
C PHE A 111 3.04 8.85 -23.40
N ASN A 112 4.27 9.10 -23.83
CA ASN A 112 4.78 8.66 -25.13
C ASN A 112 5.87 7.60 -24.88
N GLU A 113 5.71 6.44 -25.51
CA GLU A 113 6.70 5.37 -25.49
C GLU A 113 7.93 5.86 -26.27
N ASN A 114 8.96 6.30 -25.54
CA ASN A 114 10.31 6.50 -26.10
C ASN A 114 11.10 5.21 -25.91
#